data_AF-A0A376G0T6-F1
#
_entry.id   AF-A0A376G0T6-F1
#
_cell.length_a   1.000
_cell.length_b   1.000
_cell.length_c   1.000
_cell.angle_alpha   90.00
_cell.angle_beta   90.00
_cell.angle_gamma   90.00
#
_symmetry.space_group_name_H-M   'P 1'
#
loop_
_entity.id
_entity.type
_entity.pdbx_description
1 polymer ?
#
loop_
_entity_poly.entity_id
_entity_poly.type
_entity_poly.pdbx_seq_one_letter_code
_entity_poly.pdbx_strand_id
1 'polypeptide(L)'
;MENQHVYQQNQLVAEATSVERANFYKHTYGHVAGGVLVFVLIESLMLKSEALVSFMLSLTSGYLWLILLAGFMGITWVAQKMAYGSISKSKQYLGYFLYIVAEALIFVPMLYIALYYGGTYVIKQAAVVTGGLFVGLSAIVFLTKADFSILRGALTIGFFLAIGLIIAGMLFGFDLGLWFSVGMCALAGGAILYNTHQLKYEFGTQQYVAAALSLFASLMLLFWYILRIFMSRD
;
A
#
# COMPACT_ATOMS: atom_id res chain seq x y z
N MET A 1 -36.63 1.92 10.54
CA MET A 1 -35.29 2.37 10.99
C MET A 1 -34.20 1.43 10.50
N GLU A 2 -34.37 0.11 10.60
CA GLU A 2 -33.39 -0.89 10.09
C GLU A 2 -33.12 -0.79 8.57
N ASN A 3 -34.17 -0.57 7.75
CA ASN A 3 -34.00 -0.37 6.31
C ASN A 3 -33.16 0.89 5.96
N GLN A 4 -33.25 1.98 6.73
CA GLN A 4 -32.47 3.20 6.46
C GLN A 4 -30.96 3.01 6.71
N HIS A 5 -30.59 2.18 7.69
CA HIS A 5 -29.19 1.86 7.97
C HIS A 5 -28.55 1.01 6.86
N VAL A 6 -29.31 0.10 6.25
CA VAL A 6 -28.83 -0.71 5.11
C VAL A 6 -28.68 0.15 3.84
N TYR A 7 -29.59 1.09 3.59
CA TYR A 7 -29.47 2.03 2.45
C TYR A 7 -28.27 2.99 2.61
N GLN A 8 -28.03 3.54 3.80
CA GLN A 8 -26.85 4.38 4.06
C GLN A 8 -25.53 3.62 3.91
N GLN A 9 -25.51 2.32 4.20
CA GLN A 9 -24.33 1.48 4.05
C GLN A 9 -23.94 1.23 2.59
N ASN A 10 -24.91 1.30 1.67
CA ASN A 10 -24.75 1.03 0.24
C ASN A 10 -24.84 2.27 -0.66
N GLN A 11 -25.06 3.47 -0.13
CA GLN A 11 -25.06 4.68 -0.94
C GLN A 11 -23.66 4.95 -1.49
N LEU A 12 -23.54 5.00 -2.82
CA LEU A 12 -22.29 5.28 -3.51
C LEU A 12 -21.81 6.70 -3.21
N VAL A 13 -20.50 6.87 -3.07
CA VAL A 13 -19.87 8.19 -2.88
C VAL A 13 -20.23 9.11 -4.04
N ALA A 14 -20.32 8.61 -5.27
CA ALA A 14 -20.70 9.39 -6.45
C ALA A 14 -22.11 10.02 -6.35
N GLU A 15 -23.01 9.34 -5.65
CA GLU A 15 -24.43 9.71 -5.50
C GLU A 15 -24.70 10.44 -4.18
N ALA A 16 -23.69 10.61 -3.34
CA ALA A 16 -23.81 11.21 -2.02
C ALA A 16 -23.76 12.74 -2.02
N THR A 17 -24.32 13.34 -0.97
CA THR A 17 -24.26 14.80 -0.78
C THR A 17 -22.80 15.27 -0.68
N SER A 18 -22.54 16.56 -0.92
CA SER A 18 -21.20 17.12 -0.76
C SER A 18 -20.63 16.91 0.65
N VAL A 19 -21.46 16.97 1.68
CA VAL A 19 -21.07 16.77 3.08
C VAL A 19 -20.68 15.32 3.35
N GLU A 20 -21.48 14.36 2.88
CA GLU A 20 -21.18 12.94 3.05
C GLU A 20 -19.91 12.53 2.31
N ARG A 21 -19.71 13.03 1.08
CA ARG A 21 -18.48 12.83 0.32
C ARG A 21 -17.25 13.39 1.04
N ALA A 22 -17.34 14.63 1.53
CA ALA A 22 -16.26 15.26 2.28
C ALA A 22 -15.92 14.46 3.55
N ASN A 23 -16.93 13.97 4.27
CA ASN A 23 -16.74 13.12 5.43
C ASN A 23 -16.08 11.79 5.05
N PHE A 24 -16.53 11.12 3.99
CA PHE A 24 -15.90 9.88 3.50
C PHE A 24 -14.41 10.12 3.19
N TYR A 25 -14.07 11.14 2.39
CA TYR A 25 -12.68 11.44 2.05
C TYR A 25 -11.84 11.77 3.29
N LYS A 26 -12.37 12.59 4.21
CA LYS A 26 -11.69 12.92 5.47
C LYS A 26 -11.37 11.65 6.27
N HIS A 27 -12.33 10.74 6.41
CA HIS A 27 -12.09 9.47 7.09
C HIS A 27 -11.08 8.63 6.34
N THR A 28 -11.23 8.44 5.03
CA THR A 28 -10.30 7.59 4.26
C THR A 28 -8.86 8.09 4.33
N TYR A 29 -8.60 9.37 4.01
CA TYR A 29 -7.24 9.90 4.05
C TYR A 29 -6.70 10.05 5.49
N GLY A 30 -7.58 10.31 6.46
CA GLY A 30 -7.22 10.28 7.88
C GLY A 30 -6.75 8.88 8.31
N HIS A 31 -7.41 7.82 7.85
CA HIS A 31 -6.99 6.45 8.10
C HIS A 31 -5.70 6.09 7.37
N VAL A 32 -5.48 6.55 6.14
CA VAL A 32 -4.20 6.36 5.45
C VAL A 32 -3.06 6.99 6.26
N ALA A 33 -3.20 8.24 6.70
CA ALA A 33 -2.20 8.91 7.53
C ALA A 33 -2.00 8.20 8.88
N GLY A 34 -3.09 7.80 9.53
CA GLY A 34 -3.04 7.01 10.76
C GLY A 34 -2.37 5.65 10.57
N GLY A 35 -2.62 4.97 9.45
CA GLY A 35 -1.98 3.71 9.11
C GLY A 35 -0.47 3.86 8.90
N VAL A 36 -0.02 4.93 8.26
CA VAL A 36 1.41 5.26 8.14
C VAL A 36 2.03 5.52 9.51
N LEU A 37 1.35 6.24 10.41
CA LEU A 37 1.85 6.45 11.78
C LEU A 37 1.94 5.14 12.56
N VAL A 38 0.93 4.28 12.48
CA VAL A 38 0.93 2.95 13.12
C VAL A 38 2.03 2.06 12.54
N PHE A 39 2.22 2.08 11.22
CA PHE A 39 3.33 1.41 10.54
C PHE A 39 4.67 1.86 11.13
N VAL A 40 4.94 3.18 11.18
CA VAL A 40 6.20 3.72 11.72
C VAL A 40 6.41 3.31 13.18
N LEU A 41 5.36 3.33 14.01
CA LEU A 41 5.45 2.93 15.41
C LEU A 41 5.79 1.45 15.55
N ILE A 42 5.08 0.57 14.85
CA ILE A 42 5.34 -0.88 14.86
C ILE A 42 6.76 -1.16 14.37
N GLU A 43 7.15 -0.53 13.26
CA GLU A 43 8.46 -0.71 12.64
C GLU A 43 9.59 -0.28 13.58
N SER A 44 9.42 0.85 14.28
CA SER A 44 10.39 1.33 15.26
C SER A 44 10.59 0.38 16.45
N LEU A 45 9.57 -0.41 16.80
CA LEU A 45 9.66 -1.44 17.83
C LEU A 45 10.29 -2.72 17.27
N MET A 46 9.93 -3.11 16.05
CA MET A 46 10.46 -4.29 15.37
C MET A 46 11.97 -4.18 15.13
N LEU A 47 12.45 -3.02 14.66
CA LEU A 47 13.86 -2.77 14.39
C LEU A 47 14.75 -2.75 15.65
N LYS A 48 14.18 -2.64 16.85
CA LYS A 48 14.92 -2.77 18.12
C LYS A 48 15.18 -4.21 18.53
N SER A 49 14.47 -5.17 17.94
CA SER A 49 14.63 -6.59 18.26
C SER A 49 15.65 -7.23 17.32
N GLU A 50 16.88 -7.44 17.80
CA GLU A 50 17.93 -8.12 17.04
C GLU A 50 17.50 -9.51 16.56
N ALA A 51 16.74 -10.24 17.39
CA ALA A 51 16.21 -11.55 17.05
C ALA A 51 15.20 -11.48 15.89
N LEU A 52 14.31 -10.49 15.89
CA LEU A 52 13.36 -10.31 14.80
C LEU A 52 14.06 -9.85 13.52
N VAL A 53 14.97 -8.88 13.62
CA VAL A 53 15.72 -8.36 12.48
C VAL A 53 16.55 -9.46 11.81
N SER A 54 17.30 -10.23 12.59
CA SER A 54 18.11 -11.35 12.07
C SER A 54 17.25 -12.44 11.45
N PHE A 55 16.11 -12.78 12.06
CA PHE A 55 15.13 -13.68 11.46
C PHE A 55 14.62 -13.16 10.11
N MET A 56 14.14 -11.92 10.05
CA MET A 56 13.60 -11.34 8.83
C MET A 56 14.64 -11.20 7.72
N LEU A 57 15.89 -10.87 8.05
CA LEU A 57 17.02 -10.88 7.10
C LEU A 57 17.32 -12.28 6.58
N SER A 58 17.24 -13.32 7.43
CA SER A 58 17.45 -14.71 6.97
C SER A 58 16.44 -15.13 5.90
N LEU A 59 15.23 -14.56 5.95
CA LEU A 59 14.17 -14.82 4.98
C LEU A 59 14.36 -14.13 3.63
N THR A 60 15.30 -13.19 3.48
CA THR A 60 15.56 -12.55 2.17
C THR A 60 16.53 -13.34 1.30
N SER A 61 17.01 -14.49 1.77
CA SER A 61 18.02 -15.31 1.08
C SER A 61 17.40 -16.45 0.28
N GLY A 62 17.71 -16.53 -1.02
CA GLY A 62 17.32 -17.65 -1.89
C GLY A 62 15.80 -17.90 -1.90
N TYR A 63 15.40 -19.17 -1.85
CA TYR A 63 13.98 -19.57 -1.92
C TYR A 63 13.13 -19.13 -0.72
N LEU A 64 13.75 -18.80 0.43
CA LEU A 64 13.01 -18.31 1.60
C LEU A 64 12.32 -16.97 1.32
N TRP A 65 12.87 -16.17 0.40
CA TRP A 65 12.22 -14.93 -0.03
C TRP A 65 10.88 -15.20 -0.72
N LEU A 66 10.77 -16.27 -1.51
CA LEU A 66 9.47 -16.67 -2.10
C LEU A 66 8.47 -17.10 -1.03
N ILE A 67 8.93 -17.77 0.04
CA ILE A 67 8.07 -18.17 1.15
C ILE A 67 7.59 -16.94 1.92
N LEU A 68 8.47 -15.97 2.18
CA LEU A 68 8.10 -14.69 2.80
C LEU A 68 7.09 -13.93 1.95
N LEU A 69 7.31 -13.84 0.63
CA LEU A 69 6.37 -13.23 -0.30
C LEU A 69 5.02 -13.96 -0.34
N ALA A 70 5.02 -15.30 -0.40
CA ALA A 70 3.80 -16.10 -0.38
C ALA A 70 3.02 -15.92 0.94
N GLY A 71 3.72 -15.88 2.07
CA GLY A 71 3.13 -15.59 3.38
C GLY A 71 2.53 -14.19 3.44
N PHE A 72 3.26 -13.18 2.97
CA PHE A 72 2.76 -11.80 2.86
C PHE A 72 1.52 -11.70 1.97
N MET A 73 1.51 -12.37 0.81
CA MET A 73 0.34 -12.43 -0.08
C MET A 73 -0.86 -13.09 0.61
N GLY A 74 -0.63 -14.17 1.36
CA GLY A 74 -1.67 -14.85 2.12
C GLY A 74 -2.29 -13.96 3.21
N ILE A 75 -1.46 -13.29 4.01
CA ILE A 75 -1.93 -12.35 5.04
C ILE A 75 -2.66 -11.18 4.41
N THR A 76 -2.13 -10.63 3.32
CA THR A 76 -2.75 -9.56 2.54
C THR A 76 -4.14 -9.96 2.06
N TRP A 77 -4.29 -11.17 1.51
CA TRP A 77 -5.58 -11.67 1.05
C TRP A 77 -6.59 -11.79 2.21
N VAL A 78 -6.18 -12.32 3.36
CA VAL A 78 -7.05 -12.39 4.55
C VAL A 78 -7.45 -10.99 5.02
N ALA A 79 -6.48 -10.08 5.15
CA ALA A 79 -6.71 -8.71 5.57
C ALA A 79 -7.68 -7.96 4.65
N GLN A 80 -7.50 -8.10 3.34
CA GLN A 80 -8.40 -7.53 2.33
C GLN A 80 -9.79 -8.16 2.41
N LYS A 81 -9.90 -9.49 2.53
CA LYS A 81 -11.18 -10.17 2.69
C LYS A 81 -11.95 -9.66 3.91
N MET A 82 -11.25 -9.38 5.02
CA MET A 82 -11.86 -8.81 6.23
C MET A 82 -12.28 -7.34 6.04
N ALA A 83 -11.46 -6.53 5.36
CA ALA A 83 -11.74 -5.11 5.12
C ALA A 83 -12.86 -4.87 4.09
N TYR A 84 -12.90 -5.64 3.01
CA TYR A 84 -13.85 -5.49 1.91
C TYR A 84 -15.11 -6.32 2.08
N GLY A 85 -14.98 -7.55 2.57
CA GLY A 85 -16.08 -8.53 2.61
C GLY A 85 -16.93 -8.49 3.88
N SER A 86 -16.58 -7.65 4.87
CA SER A 86 -17.31 -7.61 6.14
C SER A 86 -18.21 -6.40 6.28
N ILE A 87 -19.43 -6.63 6.76
CA ILE A 87 -20.37 -5.59 7.21
C ILE A 87 -19.93 -5.03 8.58
N SER A 88 -19.22 -5.81 9.38
CA SER A 88 -18.76 -5.42 10.73
C SER A 88 -17.58 -4.47 10.68
N LYS A 89 -17.74 -3.27 11.23
CA LYS A 89 -16.66 -2.27 11.33
C LYS A 89 -15.43 -2.77 12.06
N SER A 90 -15.61 -3.48 13.17
CA SER A 90 -14.50 -4.05 13.94
C SER A 90 -13.68 -5.05 13.11
N LYS A 91 -14.33 -5.88 12.29
CA LYS A 91 -13.63 -6.79 11.38
C LYS A 91 -12.89 -6.04 10.27
N GLN A 92 -13.46 -4.94 9.75
CA GLN A 92 -12.78 -4.11 8.76
C GLN A 92 -11.50 -3.51 9.34
N TYR A 93 -11.56 -2.94 10.55
CA TYR A 93 -10.40 -2.38 11.24
C TYR A 93 -9.36 -3.43 11.61
N LEU A 94 -9.79 -4.63 12.04
CA LEU A 94 -8.87 -5.73 12.29
C LEU A 94 -8.13 -6.16 11.02
N GLY A 95 -8.85 -6.23 9.89
CA GLY A 95 -8.24 -6.48 8.59
C GLY A 95 -7.22 -5.40 8.21
N TYR A 96 -7.57 -4.14 8.39
CA TYR A 96 -6.65 -3.03 8.10
C TYR A 96 -5.40 -3.04 9.00
N PHE A 97 -5.58 -3.28 10.31
CA PHE A 97 -4.46 -3.40 11.24
C PHE A 97 -3.57 -4.60 10.91
N LEU A 98 -4.15 -5.76 10.59
CA LEU A 98 -3.41 -6.93 10.15
C LEU A 98 -2.56 -6.63 8.90
N TYR A 99 -3.12 -5.87 7.95
CA TYR A 99 -2.38 -5.43 6.77
C TYR A 99 -1.20 -4.52 7.13
N ILE A 100 -1.39 -3.55 8.03
CA ILE A 100 -0.31 -2.66 8.49
C ILE A 100 0.82 -3.45 9.17
N VAL A 101 0.49 -4.44 9.99
CA VAL A 101 1.48 -5.31 10.64
C VAL A 101 2.24 -6.16 9.60
N ALA A 102 1.55 -6.67 8.59
CA ALA A 102 2.18 -7.43 7.51
C ALA A 102 3.15 -6.57 6.69
N GLU A 103 2.76 -5.34 6.39
CA GLU A 103 3.61 -4.34 5.74
C GLU A 103 4.83 -4.02 6.62
N ALA A 104 4.65 -3.75 7.91
CA ALA A 104 5.78 -3.54 8.83
C ALA A 104 6.77 -4.72 8.78
N LEU A 105 6.28 -5.96 8.95
CA LEU A 105 7.14 -7.15 8.90
C LEU A 105 7.96 -7.27 7.61
N ILE A 106 7.35 -7.12 6.43
CA ILE A 106 8.10 -7.26 5.17
C ILE A 106 9.07 -6.10 4.93
N PHE A 107 8.82 -4.93 5.53
CA PHE A 107 9.71 -3.76 5.47
C PHE A 107 10.93 -3.86 6.38
N VAL A 108 10.91 -4.68 7.44
CA VAL A 108 12.01 -4.82 8.41
C VAL A 108 13.39 -4.98 7.75
N PRO A 109 13.61 -5.95 6.82
CA PRO A 109 14.92 -6.10 6.18
C PRO A 109 15.33 -4.85 5.39
N MET A 110 14.39 -4.27 4.64
CA MET A 110 14.66 -3.12 3.78
C MET A 110 15.04 -1.89 4.61
N LEU A 111 14.30 -1.60 5.67
CA LEU A 111 14.56 -0.45 6.54
C LEU A 111 15.80 -0.64 7.40
N TYR A 112 16.09 -1.88 7.83
CA TYR A 112 17.36 -2.18 8.48
C TYR A 112 18.56 -1.87 7.57
N ILE A 113 18.55 -2.37 6.32
CA ILE A 113 19.61 -2.10 5.35
C ILE A 113 19.70 -0.60 5.05
N ALA A 114 18.57 0.08 4.86
CA ALA A 114 18.55 1.53 4.64
C ALA A 114 19.18 2.31 5.80
N LEU A 115 18.86 1.96 7.06
CA LEU A 115 19.46 2.57 8.24
C LEU A 115 20.95 2.28 8.36
N TYR A 116 21.37 1.06 8.05
CA TYR A 116 22.76 0.64 8.16
C TYR A 116 23.68 1.34 7.15
N TYR A 117 23.26 1.44 5.89
CA TYR A 117 24.10 1.98 4.81
C TYR A 117 23.84 3.46 4.51
N GLY A 118 22.58 3.91 4.53
CA GLY A 118 22.18 5.28 4.17
C GLY A 118 21.74 6.15 5.35
N GLY A 119 21.64 5.57 6.55
CA GLY A 119 21.14 6.25 7.73
C GLY A 119 19.69 6.73 7.61
N THR A 120 19.28 7.57 8.57
CA THR A 120 17.91 8.12 8.59
C THR A 120 17.64 9.12 7.46
N TYR A 121 18.68 9.63 6.80
CA TYR A 121 18.56 10.64 5.74
C TYR A 121 17.89 10.07 4.49
N VAL A 122 18.35 8.91 4.00
CA VAL A 122 17.79 8.21 2.84
C VAL A 122 16.30 7.88 3.03
N ILE A 123 15.94 7.42 4.23
CA ILE A 123 14.53 7.10 4.57
C ILE A 123 13.67 8.36 4.55
N LYS A 124 14.16 9.48 5.10
CA LYS A 124 13.45 10.76 5.09
C LYS A 124 13.24 11.29 3.68
N GLN A 125 14.26 11.21 2.82
CA GLN A 125 14.13 11.59 1.41
C GLN A 125 13.07 10.76 0.69
N ALA A 126 13.15 9.43 0.84
CA ALA A 126 12.16 8.53 0.26
C ALA A 126 10.74 8.86 0.74
N ALA A 127 10.55 9.06 2.04
CA ALA A 127 9.24 9.40 2.63
C ALA A 127 8.67 10.73 2.10
N VAL A 128 9.52 11.76 1.96
CA VAL A 128 9.10 13.07 1.42
C VAL A 128 8.67 12.94 -0.05
N VAL A 129 9.45 12.23 -0.87
CA VAL A 129 9.12 12.03 -2.29
C VAL A 129 7.86 11.19 -2.44
N THR A 130 7.71 10.11 -1.68
CA THR A 130 6.50 9.29 -1.68
C THR A 130 5.27 10.11 -1.27
N GLY A 131 5.35 10.89 -0.18
CA GLY A 131 4.26 11.74 0.27
C GLY A 131 3.87 12.79 -0.77
N GLY A 132 4.85 13.46 -1.38
CA GLY A 132 4.62 14.44 -2.43
C GLY A 132 3.95 13.83 -3.67
N LEU A 133 4.42 12.67 -4.13
CA LEU A 133 3.82 11.95 -5.26
C LEU A 133 2.41 11.46 -4.93
N PHE A 134 2.18 10.90 -3.75
CA PHE A 134 0.86 10.45 -3.33
C PHE A 134 -0.14 11.60 -3.32
N VAL A 135 0.21 12.73 -2.70
CA VAL A 135 -0.64 13.93 -2.67
C VAL A 135 -0.88 14.47 -4.08
N GLY A 136 0.17 14.60 -4.90
CA GLY A 136 0.07 15.12 -6.25
C GLY A 136 -0.80 14.24 -7.16
N LEU A 137 -0.59 12.93 -7.15
CA LEU A 137 -1.36 11.98 -7.95
C LEU A 137 -2.82 11.92 -7.50
N SER A 138 -3.09 11.86 -6.19
CA SER A 138 -4.46 11.93 -5.68
C SER A 138 -5.14 13.24 -6.06
N ALA A 139 -4.44 14.38 -5.99
CA ALA A 139 -4.98 15.67 -6.40
C ALA A 139 -5.36 15.71 -7.89
N ILE A 140 -4.55 15.13 -8.77
CA ILE A 140 -4.85 15.04 -10.22
C ILE A 140 -6.22 14.38 -10.45
N VAL A 141 -6.56 13.32 -9.71
CA VAL A 141 -7.85 12.63 -9.86
C VAL A 141 -9.03 13.50 -9.43
N PHE A 142 -8.86 14.32 -8.40
CA PHE A 142 -9.93 15.23 -7.95
C PHE A 142 -10.08 16.47 -8.84
N LEU A 143 -8.97 16.97 -9.39
CA LEU A 143 -8.94 18.21 -10.17
C LEU A 143 -9.26 18.00 -11.65
N THR A 144 -9.01 16.80 -12.18
CA THR A 144 -9.24 16.49 -13.60
C THR A 144 -10.55 15.74 -13.83
N LYS A 145 -11.00 15.71 -15.09
CA LYS A 145 -12.12 14.88 -15.56
C LYS A 145 -11.65 13.58 -16.23
N ALA A 146 -10.37 13.23 -16.08
CA ALA A 146 -9.80 12.04 -16.68
C ALA A 146 -10.41 10.79 -16.06
N ASP A 147 -10.70 9.79 -16.89
CA ASP A 147 -11.15 8.47 -16.47
C ASP A 147 -9.93 7.57 -16.25
N PHE A 148 -9.66 7.24 -14.98
CA PHE A 148 -8.55 6.37 -14.61
C PHE A 148 -8.97 4.90 -14.45
N SER A 149 -10.25 4.56 -14.66
CA SER A 149 -10.70 3.16 -14.66
C SER A 149 -10.00 2.31 -15.72
N ILE A 150 -9.61 2.94 -16.84
CA ILE A 150 -8.86 2.34 -17.96
C ILE A 150 -7.52 1.75 -17.49
N LEU A 151 -6.94 2.27 -16.38
CA LEU A 151 -5.70 1.75 -15.83
C LEU A 151 -5.82 0.33 -15.27
N ARG A 152 -7.03 -0.18 -14.99
CA ARG A 152 -7.23 -1.53 -14.40
C ARG A 152 -6.48 -2.61 -15.20
N GLY A 153 -6.63 -2.60 -16.52
CA GLY A 153 -5.96 -3.57 -17.41
C GLY A 153 -4.43 -3.46 -17.37
N ALA A 154 -3.92 -2.24 -17.54
CA ALA A 154 -2.48 -1.96 -17.51
C ALA A 154 -1.85 -2.31 -16.16
N LEU A 155 -2.51 -1.98 -15.04
CA LEU A 155 -2.06 -2.33 -13.70
C LEU A 155 -2.03 -3.84 -13.51
N THR A 156 -3.07 -4.55 -13.94
CA THR A 156 -3.15 -6.01 -13.82
C THR A 156 -1.99 -6.67 -14.55
N ILE A 157 -1.77 -6.29 -15.81
CA ILE A 157 -0.63 -6.79 -16.61
C ILE A 157 0.70 -6.43 -15.95
N GLY A 158 0.87 -5.18 -15.51
CA GLY A 158 2.08 -4.72 -14.85
C GLY A 158 2.40 -5.47 -13.56
N PHE A 159 1.40 -5.80 -12.74
CA PHE A 159 1.59 -6.63 -11.54
C PHE A 159 2.04 -8.05 -11.90
N PHE A 160 1.44 -8.69 -12.91
CA PHE A 160 1.87 -10.02 -13.35
C PHE A 160 3.29 -10.00 -13.94
N LEU A 161 3.62 -8.97 -14.72
CA LEU A 161 4.98 -8.78 -15.23
C LEU A 161 5.98 -8.58 -14.09
N ALA A 162 5.64 -7.77 -13.08
CA ALA A 162 6.50 -7.54 -11.92
C ALA A 162 6.79 -8.84 -11.16
N ILE A 163 5.74 -9.62 -10.86
CA ILE A 163 5.88 -10.92 -10.18
C ILE A 163 6.69 -11.90 -11.04
N GLY A 164 6.39 -11.99 -12.36
CA GLY A 164 7.11 -12.86 -13.28
C GLY A 164 8.60 -12.52 -13.37
N LEU A 165 8.94 -11.23 -13.41
CA LEU A 165 10.33 -10.76 -13.40
C LEU A 165 11.03 -11.05 -12.07
N ILE A 166 10.36 -10.86 -10.93
CA ILE A 166 10.92 -11.23 -9.61
C ILE A 166 11.24 -12.72 -9.57
N ILE A 167 10.30 -13.58 -9.98
CA ILE A 167 10.51 -15.03 -10.01
C ILE A 167 11.64 -15.40 -10.97
N ALA A 168 11.66 -14.83 -12.17
CA ALA A 168 12.73 -15.08 -13.15
C ALA A 168 14.11 -14.63 -12.63
N GLY A 169 14.19 -13.44 -12.03
CA GLY A 169 15.43 -12.92 -11.44
C GLY A 169 15.99 -13.86 -10.38
N MET A 170 15.13 -14.48 -9.58
CA MET A 170 15.55 -15.47 -8.58
C MET A 170 15.97 -16.80 -9.18
N LEU A 171 15.23 -17.33 -10.17
CA LEU A 171 15.53 -18.63 -10.78
C LEU A 171 16.80 -18.59 -11.64
N PHE A 172 17.04 -17.47 -12.33
CA PHE A 172 18.17 -17.30 -13.24
C PHE A 172 19.31 -16.47 -12.64
N GLY A 173 19.14 -15.94 -11.43
CA GLY A 173 20.20 -15.25 -10.67
C GLY A 173 20.58 -13.87 -11.19
N PHE A 174 19.65 -13.12 -11.80
CA PHE A 174 19.92 -11.75 -12.26
C PHE A 174 19.26 -10.70 -11.35
N ASP A 175 19.92 -9.54 -11.22
CA ASP A 175 19.35 -8.39 -10.53
C ASP A 175 18.40 -7.63 -11.45
N LEU A 176 17.24 -7.23 -10.92
CA LEU A 176 16.24 -6.44 -11.64
C LEU A 176 16.65 -4.97 -11.86
N GLY A 177 17.59 -4.49 -11.06
CA GLY A 177 18.23 -3.19 -11.17
C GLY A 177 17.33 -2.00 -10.84
N LEU A 178 17.89 -0.82 -11.09
CA LEU A 178 17.25 0.49 -10.89
C LEU A 178 16.00 0.66 -11.78
N TRP A 179 16.08 0.25 -13.05
CA TRP A 179 14.99 0.44 -14.01
C TRP A 179 13.73 -0.34 -13.63
N PHE A 180 13.87 -1.52 -13.03
CA PHE A 180 12.73 -2.22 -12.45
C PHE A 180 12.07 -1.39 -11.34
N SER A 181 12.85 -0.80 -10.43
CA SER A 181 12.30 0.07 -9.38
C SER A 181 11.57 1.28 -9.97
N VAL A 182 12.11 1.89 -11.03
CA VAL A 182 11.44 3.00 -11.75
C VAL A 182 10.11 2.55 -12.34
N GLY A 183 10.09 1.38 -12.99
CA GLY A 183 8.85 0.78 -13.51
C GLY A 183 7.83 0.50 -12.41
N MET A 184 8.27 0.01 -11.26
CA MET A 184 7.41 -0.24 -10.11
C MET A 184 6.90 1.05 -9.45
N CYS A 185 7.68 2.13 -9.44
CA CYS A 185 7.19 3.46 -9.04
C CYS A 185 6.08 3.94 -9.99
N ALA A 186 6.21 3.72 -11.30
CA ALA A 186 5.16 4.05 -12.26
C ALA A 186 3.91 3.18 -12.04
N LEU A 187 4.08 1.88 -11.77
CA LEU A 187 2.98 0.96 -11.45
C LEU A 187 2.25 1.40 -10.17
N ALA A 188 2.98 1.70 -9.10
CA ALA A 188 2.42 2.18 -7.83
C ALA A 188 1.74 3.55 -8.00
N GLY A 189 2.33 4.46 -8.77
CA GLY A 189 1.71 5.75 -9.12
C GLY A 189 0.40 5.58 -9.90
N GLY A 190 0.39 4.69 -10.89
CA GLY A 190 -0.83 4.30 -11.60
C GLY A 190 -1.88 3.69 -10.68
N ALA A 191 -1.47 2.87 -9.70
CA ALA A 191 -2.36 2.31 -8.70
C ALA A 191 -2.96 3.39 -7.78
N ILE A 192 -2.20 4.43 -7.41
CA ILE A 192 -2.74 5.58 -6.65
C ILE A 192 -3.80 6.33 -7.46
N LEU A 193 -3.54 6.59 -8.75
CA LEU A 193 -4.52 7.22 -9.65
C LEU A 193 -5.79 6.38 -9.75
N TYR A 194 -5.65 5.08 -10.04
CA TYR A 194 -6.77 4.16 -10.15
C TYR A 194 -7.55 4.05 -8.83
N ASN A 195 -6.88 3.84 -7.70
CA ASN A 195 -7.54 3.68 -6.41
C ASN A 195 -8.22 4.97 -5.95
N THR A 196 -7.60 6.14 -6.18
CA THR A 196 -8.26 7.43 -5.91
C THR A 196 -9.49 7.62 -6.81
N HIS A 197 -9.47 7.13 -8.04
CA HIS A 197 -10.64 7.15 -8.92
C HIS A 197 -11.75 6.23 -8.40
N GLN A 198 -11.42 5.03 -7.96
CA GLN A 198 -12.38 4.11 -7.32
C GLN A 198 -13.04 4.76 -6.10
N LEU A 199 -12.31 5.50 -5.26
CA LEU A 199 -12.87 6.27 -4.13
C LEU A 199 -14.02 7.19 -4.54
N LYS A 200 -13.99 7.74 -5.76
CA LYS A 200 -14.97 8.70 -6.24
C LYS A 200 -16.22 8.03 -6.80
N TYR A 201 -16.08 6.87 -7.41
CA TYR A 201 -17.14 6.27 -8.23
C TYR A 201 -17.65 4.90 -7.76
N GLU A 202 -16.87 4.14 -7.00
CA GLU A 202 -17.12 2.71 -6.78
C GLU A 202 -17.32 2.37 -5.30
N PHE A 203 -16.76 3.16 -4.39
CA PHE A 203 -16.95 2.95 -2.96
C PHE A 203 -18.28 3.53 -2.45
N GLY A 204 -18.88 2.85 -1.48
CA GLY A 204 -19.95 3.37 -0.66
C GLY A 204 -19.45 4.31 0.45
N THR A 205 -20.29 5.24 0.91
CA THR A 205 -19.92 6.23 1.96
C THR A 205 -19.47 5.60 3.28
N GLN A 206 -19.87 4.35 3.54
CA GLN A 206 -19.45 3.59 4.72
C GLN A 206 -18.23 2.69 4.47
N GLN A 207 -17.60 2.70 3.30
CA GLN A 207 -16.47 1.80 2.99
C GLN A 207 -15.09 2.46 3.16
N TYR A 208 -15.01 3.52 3.97
CA TYR A 208 -13.79 4.32 4.12
C TYR A 208 -12.57 3.54 4.65
N VAL A 209 -12.77 2.45 5.41
CA VAL A 209 -11.68 1.58 5.90
C VAL A 209 -11.08 0.75 4.77
N ALA A 210 -11.92 0.13 3.95
CA ALA A 210 -11.47 -0.63 2.77
C ALA A 210 -10.77 0.30 1.75
N ALA A 211 -11.35 1.48 1.52
CA ALA A 211 -10.75 2.51 0.69
C ALA A 211 -9.36 2.95 1.22
N ALA A 212 -9.23 3.12 2.55
CA ALA A 212 -7.96 3.46 3.18
C ALA A 212 -6.92 2.35 3.02
N LEU A 213 -7.31 1.08 3.15
CA LEU A 213 -6.42 -0.06 2.92
C LEU A 213 -5.85 -0.04 1.50
N SER A 214 -6.66 0.17 0.47
CA SER A 214 -6.19 0.26 -0.93
C SER A 214 -5.20 1.39 -1.17
N LEU A 215 -5.51 2.60 -0.68
CA LEU A 215 -4.61 3.74 -0.83
C LEU A 215 -3.32 3.55 -0.05
N PHE A 216 -3.41 3.02 1.17
CA PHE A 216 -2.26 2.69 2.00
C PHE A 216 -1.36 1.65 1.31
N ALA A 217 -1.92 0.57 0.77
CA ALA A 217 -1.15 -0.45 0.03
C ALA A 217 -0.39 0.17 -1.17
N SER A 218 -1.04 1.06 -1.92
CA SER A 218 -0.43 1.73 -3.08
C SER A 218 0.68 2.70 -2.65
N LEU A 219 0.47 3.40 -1.53
CA LEU A 219 1.44 4.29 -0.91
C LEU A 219 2.67 3.53 -0.41
N MET A 220 2.46 2.41 0.29
CA MET A 220 3.55 1.57 0.81
C MET A 220 4.35 0.95 -0.33
N LEU A 221 3.69 0.45 -1.39
CA LEU A 221 4.38 -0.01 -2.60
C LEU A 221 5.24 1.08 -3.23
N LEU A 222 4.71 2.30 -3.35
CA LEU A 222 5.46 3.44 -3.86
C LEU A 222 6.67 3.75 -2.96
N PHE A 223 6.49 3.74 -1.64
CA PHE A 223 7.56 3.98 -0.68
C PHE A 223 8.68 2.94 -0.77
N TRP A 224 8.33 1.66 -0.86
CA TRP A 224 9.28 0.55 -1.03
C TRP A 224 10.24 0.81 -2.21
N TYR A 225 9.69 1.11 -3.39
CA TYR A 225 10.50 1.26 -4.58
C TYR A 225 11.23 2.59 -4.66
N ILE A 226 10.67 3.66 -4.09
CA ILE A 226 11.40 4.93 -3.95
C ILE A 226 12.59 4.74 -3.00
N LEU A 227 12.39 4.09 -1.86
CA LEU A 227 13.47 3.78 -0.94
C LEU A 227 14.57 2.95 -1.61
N ARG A 228 14.19 1.90 -2.36
CA ARG A 228 15.13 1.10 -3.17
C ARG A 228 15.92 1.95 -4.17
N ILE A 229 15.29 2.94 -4.82
CA ILE A 229 15.98 3.88 -5.73
C ILE A 229 17.00 4.71 -4.97
N PHE A 230 16.64 5.31 -3.84
CA PHE A 230 17.57 6.12 -3.05
C PHE A 230 18.72 5.30 -2.48
N MET A 231 18.48 4.05 -2.09
CA MET A 231 19.53 3.12 -1.62
C MET A 231 20.47 2.65 -2.74
N SER A 232 20.05 2.71 -4.00
CA SER A 232 20.88 2.29 -5.14
C SER A 232 21.89 3.33 -5.63
N ARG A 233 21.89 4.52 -5.02
CA ARG A 233 22.65 5.69 -5.50
C ARG A 233 23.96 5.96 -4.77
N ASP A 234 24.40 5.06 -3.88
CA ASP A 234 25.67 5.14 -3.17
C ASP A 234 26.49 3.86 -3.35
#